data_AF-A0A135WD40-F1
#
_entry.id   AF-A0A135WD40-F1
#
_cell.length_a   1.000
_cell.length_b   1.000
_cell.length_c   1.000
_cell.angle_alpha   90.00
_cell.angle_beta   90.00
_cell.angle_gamma   90.00
#
_symmetry.space_group_name_H-M   'P 1'
#
loop_
_entity.id
_entity.type
_entity.pdbx_description
1 polymer ?
#
loop_
_entity_poly.entity_id
_entity_poly.type
_entity_poly.pdbx_seq_one_letter_code
_entity_poly.pdbx_strand_id
1 'polypeptide(L)'
;MIKNLYFKFLLILPLSLLSCSEAVTDEIINTIHENNAQENYTSPFMGKWVGTYSGDAINGTLILNVSKSGSIEVTRAENGAVVEVHYTSIQGSSGALNPAPSPKGFILYGSLQSKSGTWNFKHWSGSWSVAKQ
;
A
#
# COMPACT_ATOMS: atom_id res chain seq x y z
N MET A 1 52.69 -51.98 0.06
CA MET A 1 51.76 -51.85 -1.07
C MET A 1 50.49 -51.10 -0.62
N ILE A 2 50.58 -49.81 -0.25
CA ILE A 2 49.42 -48.98 0.14
C ILE A 2 49.78 -47.50 -0.11
N LYS A 3 49.74 -47.00 -1.35
CA LYS A 3 49.90 -45.56 -1.62
C LYS A 3 48.99 -44.96 -2.69
N ASN A 4 48.10 -45.74 -3.31
CA ASN A 4 47.36 -45.28 -4.49
C ASN A 4 45.84 -45.12 -4.30
N LEU A 5 45.32 -45.17 -3.07
CA LEU A 5 43.87 -45.11 -2.84
C LEU A 5 43.34 -43.76 -2.32
N TYR A 6 44.19 -42.94 -1.69
CA TYR A 6 43.74 -41.66 -1.10
C TYR A 6 43.66 -40.50 -2.09
N PHE A 7 44.38 -40.57 -3.22
CA PHE A 7 44.43 -39.47 -4.19
C PHE A 7 43.16 -39.37 -5.05
N LYS A 8 42.40 -40.47 -5.19
CA LYS A 8 41.15 -40.47 -5.98
C LYS A 8 39.94 -39.97 -5.19
N PHE A 9 39.98 -39.99 -3.87
CA PHE A 9 38.88 -39.50 -3.02
C PHE A 9 38.96 -38.00 -2.71
N LEU A 10 40.11 -37.36 -2.95
CA LEU A 10 40.31 -35.93 -2.66
C LEU A 10 39.82 -35.01 -3.79
N LEU A 11 39.48 -35.55 -4.97
CA LEU A 11 39.09 -34.74 -6.14
C LEU A 11 37.58 -34.71 -6.42
N ILE A 12 36.78 -35.45 -5.64
CA ILE A 12 35.32 -35.56 -5.83
C ILE A 12 34.55 -34.73 -4.77
N LEU A 13 35.23 -34.17 -3.76
CA LEU A 13 34.59 -33.45 -2.66
C LEU A 13 34.15 -31.99 -2.96
N PRO A 14 34.67 -31.23 -3.96
CA PRO A 14 34.22 -29.85 -4.12
C PRO A 14 32.97 -29.70 -5.00
N LEU A 15 32.40 -30.78 -5.57
CA LEU A 15 31.28 -30.66 -6.52
C LEU A 15 29.88 -30.69 -5.88
N SER A 16 29.76 -31.04 -4.61
CA SER A 16 28.46 -31.13 -3.90
C SER A 16 28.06 -29.85 -3.15
N LEU A 17 28.82 -28.76 -3.28
CA LEU A 17 28.48 -27.46 -2.67
C LEU A 17 27.87 -26.45 -3.67
N LEU A 18 27.74 -26.83 -4.95
CA LEU A 18 27.14 -25.97 -5.99
C LEU A 18 25.63 -26.17 -6.18
N SER A 19 25.02 -27.15 -5.52
CA SER A 19 23.58 -27.42 -5.66
C SER A 19 22.69 -26.57 -4.73
N CYS A 20 23.27 -25.65 -3.95
CA CYS A 20 22.51 -24.71 -3.10
C CYS A 20 22.44 -23.29 -3.65
N SER A 21 23.03 -22.98 -4.81
CA SER A 21 23.05 -21.61 -5.34
C SER A 21 21.84 -21.24 -6.19
N GLU A 22 21.09 -22.19 -6.77
CA GLU A 22 19.97 -21.85 -7.66
C GLU A 22 18.72 -21.37 -6.89
N ALA A 23 18.34 -22.06 -5.81
CA ALA A 23 17.16 -21.68 -5.02
C ALA A 23 17.33 -20.35 -4.27
N VAL A 24 18.56 -20.01 -3.86
CA VAL A 24 18.87 -18.75 -3.15
C VAL A 24 18.97 -17.57 -4.13
N THR A 25 19.48 -17.79 -5.34
CA THR A 25 19.52 -16.72 -6.35
C THR A 25 18.13 -16.33 -6.81
N ASP A 26 17.20 -17.27 -6.97
CA ASP A 26 15.85 -16.96 -7.43
C ASP A 26 15.08 -16.11 -6.41
N GLU A 27 15.17 -16.41 -5.11
CA GLU A 27 14.52 -15.63 -4.06
C GLU A 27 15.08 -14.19 -3.97
N ILE A 28 16.40 -14.03 -4.09
CA ILE A 28 17.05 -12.71 -4.07
C ILE A 28 16.70 -11.92 -5.33
N ILE A 29 16.73 -12.55 -6.51
CA ILE A 29 16.41 -11.90 -7.78
C ILE A 29 14.93 -11.48 -7.80
N ASN A 30 14.02 -12.33 -7.33
CA ASN A 30 12.60 -11.99 -7.22
C ASN A 30 12.37 -10.80 -6.29
N THR A 31 13.03 -10.79 -5.13
CA THR A 31 12.96 -9.66 -4.18
C THR A 31 13.47 -8.36 -4.80
N ILE A 32 14.58 -8.41 -5.57
CA ILE A 32 15.12 -7.25 -6.28
C ILE A 32 14.13 -6.75 -7.35
N HIS A 33 13.52 -7.66 -8.12
CA HIS A 33 12.52 -7.30 -9.12
C HIS A 33 11.26 -6.69 -8.51
N GLU A 34 10.76 -7.23 -7.41
CA GLU A 34 9.61 -6.68 -6.68
C GLU A 34 9.90 -5.31 -6.10
N ASN A 35 11.08 -5.12 -5.48
CA ASN A 35 11.50 -3.82 -4.96
C ASN A 35 11.62 -2.79 -6.07
N ASN A 36 12.25 -3.16 -7.20
CA ASN A 36 12.35 -2.29 -8.37
C ASN A 36 10.97 -1.93 -8.95
N ALA A 37 10.04 -2.89 -8.98
CA ALA A 37 8.67 -2.65 -9.42
C ALA A 37 7.95 -1.68 -8.47
N GLN A 38 8.16 -1.81 -7.16
CA GLN A 38 7.57 -0.95 -6.13
C GLN A 38 8.15 0.47 -6.15
N GLU A 39 9.46 0.63 -6.37
CA GLU A 39 10.10 1.95 -6.48
C GLU A 39 9.66 2.72 -7.74
N ASN A 40 9.42 2.00 -8.84
CA ASN A 40 8.98 2.58 -10.10
C ASN A 40 7.45 2.74 -10.20
N TYR A 41 6.69 2.03 -9.37
CA TYR A 41 5.24 2.14 -9.33
C TYR A 41 4.80 3.57 -9.05
N THR A 42 3.84 4.06 -9.84
CA THR A 42 3.14 5.33 -9.63
C THR A 42 1.66 5.03 -9.64
N SER A 43 0.99 5.25 -8.52
CA SER A 43 -0.45 5.09 -8.41
C SER A 43 -1.17 5.91 -9.48
N PRO A 44 -2.11 5.33 -10.26
CA PRO A 44 -2.90 6.09 -11.22
C PRO A 44 -3.79 7.15 -10.54
N PHE A 45 -4.01 6.99 -9.23
CA PHE A 45 -4.78 7.91 -8.40
C PHE A 45 -3.92 8.97 -7.71
N MET A 46 -2.59 8.98 -7.91
CA MET A 46 -1.69 9.99 -7.36
C MET A 46 -2.20 11.41 -7.66
N GLY A 47 -2.09 12.29 -6.66
CA GLY A 47 -2.52 13.67 -6.74
C GLY A 47 -3.49 14.06 -5.63
N LYS A 48 -4.00 15.29 -5.73
CA LYS A 48 -4.92 15.87 -4.75
C LYS A 48 -6.36 15.70 -5.21
N TRP A 49 -7.19 15.20 -4.31
CA TRP A 49 -8.63 15.05 -4.51
C TRP A 49 -9.37 15.85 -3.46
N VAL A 50 -10.36 16.63 -3.88
CA VAL A 50 -11.11 17.52 -3.00
C VAL A 50 -12.59 17.34 -3.22
N GLY A 51 -13.35 17.35 -2.13
CA GLY A 51 -14.80 17.37 -2.18
C GLY A 51 -15.39 17.43 -0.77
N THR A 52 -16.48 16.70 -0.54
CA THR A 52 -17.27 16.83 0.67
C THR A 52 -17.67 15.48 1.23
N TYR A 53 -17.88 15.44 2.54
CA TYR A 53 -18.63 14.39 3.21
C TYR A 53 -19.88 15.00 3.85
N SER A 54 -20.96 14.22 3.87
CA SER A 54 -22.26 14.64 4.37
C SER A 54 -22.98 13.47 5.04
N GLY A 55 -23.76 13.76 6.06
CA GLY A 55 -24.63 12.82 6.77
C GLY A 55 -25.49 13.59 7.77
N ASP A 56 -26.24 12.87 8.59
CA ASP A 56 -27.35 13.45 9.37
C ASP A 56 -26.91 14.49 10.41
N ALA A 57 -25.69 14.37 10.94
CA ALA A 57 -25.20 15.21 12.04
C ALA A 57 -23.86 15.91 11.77
N ILE A 58 -23.06 15.40 10.83
CA ILE A 58 -21.76 15.98 10.48
C ILE A 58 -21.60 16.05 8.97
N ASN A 59 -21.04 17.17 8.53
CA ASN A 59 -20.74 17.46 7.13
C ASN A 59 -19.51 18.36 7.07
N GLY A 60 -18.81 18.32 5.94
CA GLY A 60 -17.62 19.14 5.77
C GLY A 60 -16.88 18.85 4.48
N THR A 61 -15.67 19.38 4.41
CA THR A 61 -14.75 19.21 3.30
C THR A 61 -13.86 17.99 3.55
N LEU A 62 -13.63 17.22 2.50
CA LEU A 62 -12.72 16.09 2.47
C LEU A 62 -11.61 16.36 1.46
N ILE A 63 -10.37 16.21 1.88
CA ILE A 63 -9.18 16.34 1.02
C ILE A 63 -8.38 15.04 1.14
N LEU A 64 -8.06 14.43 0.00
CA LEU A 64 -7.26 13.21 -0.09
C LEU A 64 -6.01 13.52 -0.91
N ASN A 65 -4.85 13.55 -0.26
CA ASN A 65 -3.55 13.69 -0.93
C ASN A 65 -2.97 12.29 -1.14
N VAL A 66 -2.95 11.83 -2.40
CA VAL A 66 -2.47 10.50 -2.77
C VAL A 66 -1.03 10.58 -3.24
N SER A 67 -0.14 9.86 -2.56
CA SER A 67 1.28 9.75 -2.91
C SER A 67 1.51 8.86 -4.14
N LYS A 68 2.75 8.85 -4.64
CA LYS A 68 3.20 7.93 -5.69
C LYS A 68 2.92 6.46 -5.34
N SER A 69 3.15 6.07 -4.07
CA SER A 69 2.93 4.70 -3.58
C SER A 69 1.44 4.35 -3.37
N GLY A 70 0.52 5.31 -3.50
CA GLY A 70 -0.89 5.11 -3.18
C GLY A 70 -1.23 5.23 -1.69
N SER A 71 -0.30 5.69 -0.85
CA SER A 71 -0.62 6.17 0.50
C SER A 71 -1.46 7.44 0.40
N ILE A 72 -2.40 7.61 1.32
CA ILE A 72 -3.35 8.71 1.32
C ILE A 72 -3.26 9.45 2.65
N GLU A 73 -2.95 10.73 2.59
CA GLU A 73 -3.22 11.65 3.70
C GLU A 73 -4.65 12.19 3.54
N VAL A 74 -5.47 11.95 4.55
CA VAL A 74 -6.87 12.34 4.60
C VAL A 74 -7.01 13.52 5.54
N THR A 75 -7.47 14.66 5.02
CA THR A 75 -7.80 15.84 5.81
C THR A 75 -9.30 16.08 5.81
N ARG A 76 -9.85 16.26 7.00
CA ARG A 76 -11.26 16.54 7.23
C ARG A 76 -11.39 17.94 7.84
N ALA A 77 -12.22 18.77 7.23
CA ALA A 77 -12.47 20.12 7.71
C ALA A 77 -13.96 20.41 7.85
N GLU A 78 -14.33 21.10 8.92
CA GLU A 78 -15.70 21.53 9.23
C GLU A 78 -15.68 23.06 9.37
N ASN A 79 -16.63 23.75 8.73
CA ASN A 79 -16.71 25.21 8.76
C ASN A 79 -15.37 25.91 8.40
N GLY A 80 -14.58 25.32 7.50
CA GLY A 80 -13.28 25.84 7.05
C GLY A 80 -12.11 25.55 7.99
N ALA A 81 -12.32 24.94 9.16
CA ALA A 81 -11.26 24.56 10.09
C ALA A 81 -10.93 23.08 9.97
N VAL A 82 -9.63 22.73 9.95
CA VAL A 82 -9.19 21.33 9.97
C VAL A 82 -9.55 20.71 11.31
N VAL A 83 -10.38 19.67 11.27
CA VAL A 83 -10.82 18.93 12.46
C VAL A 83 -9.92 17.71 12.68
N GLU A 84 -9.38 17.13 11.62
CA GLU A 84 -8.62 15.90 11.69
C GLU A 84 -7.76 15.66 10.44
N VAL A 85 -6.59 15.07 10.66
CA VAL A 85 -5.72 14.50 9.62
C VAL A 85 -5.39 13.06 10.01
N HIS A 86 -5.48 12.13 9.07
CA HIS A 86 -5.09 10.74 9.27
C HIS A 86 -4.57 10.12 7.97
N TYR A 87 -4.02 8.91 8.06
CA TYR A 87 -3.41 8.22 6.93
C TYR A 87 -4.13 6.91 6.65
N THR A 88 -4.31 6.63 5.36
CA THR A 88 -4.74 5.33 4.85
C THR A 88 -3.99 5.03 3.54
N SER A 89 -4.41 4.02 2.79
CA SER A 89 -3.85 3.64 1.51
C SER A 89 -4.93 3.19 0.54
N ILE A 90 -4.55 3.11 -0.72
CA ILE A 90 -5.31 2.37 -1.73
C ILE A 90 -5.05 0.88 -1.55
N GLN A 91 -6.11 0.07 -1.66
CA GLN A 91 -6.02 -1.39 -1.76
C GLN A 91 -6.36 -1.85 -3.18
N GLY A 92 -5.49 -2.68 -3.76
CA GLY A 92 -5.66 -3.19 -5.11
C GLY A 92 -5.61 -2.12 -6.21
N SER A 93 -6.01 -2.52 -7.42
CA SER A 93 -5.94 -1.67 -8.62
C SER A 93 -7.18 -0.79 -8.85
N SER A 94 -8.29 -1.03 -8.14
CA SER A 94 -9.55 -0.30 -8.31
C SER A 94 -9.60 1.07 -7.62
N GLY A 95 -8.51 1.48 -6.96
CA GLY A 95 -8.52 2.74 -6.18
C GLY A 95 -9.40 2.66 -4.94
N ALA A 96 -9.80 1.46 -4.51
CA ALA A 96 -10.54 1.25 -3.28
C ALA A 96 -9.71 1.75 -2.09
N LEU A 97 -10.33 2.48 -1.18
CA LEU A 97 -9.69 2.88 0.06
C LEU A 97 -9.54 1.66 0.97
N ASN A 98 -8.42 1.54 1.66
CA ASN A 98 -8.27 0.64 2.79
C ASN A 98 -9.00 1.25 4.00
N PRO A 99 -10.11 0.70 4.48
CA PRO A 99 -10.85 1.32 5.57
C PRO A 99 -10.04 1.23 6.86
N ALA A 100 -9.64 2.39 7.40
CA ALA A 100 -8.91 2.48 8.66
C ALA A 100 -9.52 3.59 9.52
N PRO A 101 -9.63 3.39 10.84
CA PRO A 101 -10.10 4.44 11.74
C PRO A 101 -9.07 5.55 11.84
N SER A 102 -9.55 6.78 11.69
CA SER A 102 -8.80 7.96 12.08
C SER A 102 -8.56 7.97 13.60
N PRO A 103 -7.66 8.83 14.13
CA PRO A 103 -7.45 8.95 15.57
C PRO A 103 -8.73 9.24 16.37
N LYS A 104 -9.72 9.90 15.78
CA LYS A 104 -11.02 10.13 16.40
C LYS A 104 -12.01 8.97 16.17
N GLY A 105 -11.79 8.13 15.16
CA GLY A 105 -12.62 6.96 14.83
C GLY A 105 -13.49 7.13 13.57
N PHE A 106 -13.21 8.12 12.74
CA PHE A 106 -13.87 8.33 11.45
C PHE A 106 -13.27 7.35 10.43
N ILE A 107 -14.11 6.61 9.71
CA ILE A 107 -13.68 5.61 8.73
C ILE A 107 -14.29 5.94 7.37
N LEU A 108 -13.47 5.96 6.32
CA LEU A 108 -13.90 6.08 4.93
C LEU A 108 -14.00 4.70 4.27
N TYR A 109 -15.06 4.52 3.49
CA TYR A 109 -15.27 3.39 2.59
C TYR A 109 -15.53 3.92 1.18
N GLY A 110 -15.17 3.16 0.15
CA GLY A 110 -15.39 3.52 -1.24
C GLY A 110 -14.11 3.54 -2.05
N SER A 111 -14.09 4.29 -3.15
CA SER A 111 -12.94 4.29 -4.06
C SER A 111 -12.72 5.63 -4.75
N LEU A 112 -11.47 5.90 -5.11
CA LEU A 112 -11.12 7.03 -5.97
C LEU A 112 -11.55 6.80 -7.43
N GLN A 113 -11.79 5.55 -7.84
CA GLN A 113 -12.34 5.22 -9.16
C GLN A 113 -13.81 5.68 -9.29
N SER A 114 -14.65 5.38 -8.30
CA SER A 114 -16.03 5.88 -8.20
C SER A 114 -16.10 7.36 -7.79
N LYS A 115 -14.97 7.91 -7.30
CA LYS A 115 -14.85 9.27 -6.78
C LYS A 115 -15.79 9.54 -5.59
N SER A 116 -16.23 8.48 -4.92
CA SER A 116 -17.28 8.54 -3.90
C SER A 116 -17.30 7.29 -3.03
N GLY A 117 -18.04 7.38 -1.94
CA GLY A 117 -18.29 6.25 -1.04
C GLY A 117 -19.07 6.67 0.20
N THR A 118 -18.92 5.88 1.26
CA THR A 118 -19.59 6.11 2.54
C THR A 118 -18.58 6.34 3.66
N TRP A 119 -19.05 6.87 4.78
CA TRP A 119 -18.25 7.03 5.98
C TRP A 119 -19.04 6.66 7.21
N ASN A 120 -18.32 6.22 8.25
CA ASN A 120 -18.89 5.90 9.55
C ASN A 120 -18.09 6.63 10.63
N PHE A 121 -18.79 7.17 11.64
CA PHE A 121 -18.18 7.77 12.81
C PHE A 121 -19.10 7.62 14.02
N LYS A 122 -18.72 6.74 14.94
CA LYS A 122 -19.56 6.35 16.10
C LYS A 122 -20.94 5.86 15.62
N HIS A 123 -22.01 6.60 15.92
CA HIS A 123 -23.39 6.28 15.53
C HIS A 123 -23.84 7.03 14.27
N TRP A 124 -23.00 7.89 13.71
CA TRP A 124 -23.29 8.62 12.48
C TRP A 124 -22.67 7.93 11.29
N SER A 125 -23.35 8.05 10.17
CA SER A 125 -22.86 7.62 8.88
C SER A 125 -23.31 8.60 7.81
N GLY A 126 -22.74 8.44 6.62
CA GLY A 126 -23.12 9.25 5.49
C GLY A 126 -22.34 8.89 4.24
N SER A 127 -22.36 9.82 3.29
CA SER A 127 -21.70 9.66 1.99
C SER A 127 -20.66 10.75 1.78
N TRP A 128 -19.67 10.46 0.94
CA TRP A 128 -18.67 11.42 0.49
C TRP A 128 -18.48 11.34 -1.02
N SER A 129 -18.02 12.43 -1.60
CA SER A 129 -17.65 12.53 -3.03
C SER A 129 -16.51 13.51 -3.20
N VAL A 130 -15.60 13.24 -4.13
CA VAL A 130 -14.42 14.06 -4.42
C VAL A 130 -14.21 14.22 -5.93
N ALA A 131 -13.42 15.21 -6.32
CA ALA A 131 -12.90 15.36 -7.66
C ALA A 131 -11.38 15.56 -7.60
N LYS A 132 -10.68 15.05 -8.61
CA LYS A 132 -9.24 15.29 -8.78
C LYS A 132 -9.02 16.74 -9.20
N GLN A 133 -8.05 17.43 -8.58
CA GLN A 133 -7.64 18.79 -8.96
C GLN A 133 -6.57 18.77 -10.04
#